data_AF-A0A6S7KQ86-F1
#
_entry.id   AF-A0A6S7KQ86-F1
#
_cell.length_a   1.000
_cell.length_b   1.000
_cell.length_c   1.000
_cell.angle_alpha   90.00
_cell.angle_beta   90.00
_cell.angle_gamma   90.00
#
_symmetry.space_group_name_H-M   'P 1'
#
loop_
_entity.id
_entity.type
_entity.pdbx_description
1 polymer ?
#
loop_
_entity_poly.entity_id
_entity_poly.type
_entity_poly.pdbx_seq_one_letter_code
_entity_poly.pdbx_strand_id
1 'polypeptide(L)'
;MIVECTNIFVFNSALTLASPEIRFHIDSETHDPIDVETKELRETNSMVEEFMLLANISVAKKILSHYPEYAVLRRHPSPPPSNFDPLVKAAKSKNVDVQVETAKSLAVSLEQASLPEFPYFNTLLRILTTRCMLQAVYFCSGTLPEEEYLHYGLATPIYTHFTSPIR
;
A
#
# COMPACT_ATOMS: atom_id res chain seq x y z
N MET A 1 1.27 -0.98 -25.10
CA MET A 1 2.44 -0.35 -24.45
C MET A 1 2.09 0.40 -23.16
N ILE A 2 1.35 1.52 -23.15
CA ILE A 2 0.99 2.20 -21.88
C ILE A 2 0.08 1.32 -21.00
N VAL A 3 -0.94 0.69 -21.58
CA VAL A 3 -1.92 -0.17 -20.89
C VAL A 3 -1.31 -1.50 -20.36
N GLU A 4 -0.19 -1.95 -20.95
CA GLU A 4 0.50 -3.17 -20.52
C GLU A 4 1.39 -2.92 -19.30
N CYS A 5 1.87 -1.69 -19.09
CA CYS A 5 2.75 -1.35 -17.97
C CYS A 5 1.98 -1.03 -16.68
N THR A 6 0.72 -0.61 -16.75
CA THR A 6 -0.08 -0.16 -15.58
C THR A 6 -0.55 -1.30 -14.66
N ASN A 7 -0.15 -2.54 -14.93
CA ASN A 7 -0.81 -3.73 -14.41
C ASN A 7 0.14 -4.82 -13.89
N ILE A 8 1.41 -4.49 -13.59
CA ILE A 8 2.41 -5.49 -13.21
C ILE A 8 2.24 -5.92 -11.73
N PHE A 9 2.01 -4.98 -10.81
CA PHE A 9 1.80 -5.24 -9.39
C PHE A 9 0.33 -5.18 -8.94
N VAL A 10 -0.46 -4.25 -9.49
CA VAL A 10 -1.88 -4.06 -9.11
C VAL A 10 -2.72 -5.33 -9.29
N PHE A 11 -2.43 -6.19 -10.28
CA PHE A 11 -3.16 -7.44 -10.49
C PHE A 11 -2.63 -8.64 -9.70
N ASN A 12 -1.45 -8.54 -9.09
CA ASN A 12 -0.73 -9.70 -8.56
C ASN A 12 -0.68 -9.79 -7.02
N SER A 13 -1.53 -9.04 -6.29
CA SER A 13 -1.88 -9.17 -4.85
C SER A 13 -1.54 -7.97 -3.95
N ALA A 14 -1.08 -6.83 -4.48
CA ALA A 14 -0.80 -5.65 -3.66
C ALA A 14 -2.09 -5.06 -3.05
N LEU A 15 -2.00 -4.53 -1.83
CA LEU A 15 -3.13 -3.89 -1.15
C LEU A 15 -3.26 -2.43 -1.58
N THR A 16 -4.24 -2.14 -2.44
CA THR A 16 -4.62 -0.76 -2.77
C THR A 16 -5.45 -0.20 -1.63
N LEU A 17 -4.81 0.53 -0.72
CA LEU A 17 -5.48 1.17 0.41
C LEU A 17 -5.75 2.64 0.09
N ALA A 18 -6.93 3.11 0.48
CA ALA A 18 -7.34 4.49 0.26
C ALA A 18 -6.80 5.37 1.40
N SER A 19 -5.94 6.33 1.04
CA SER A 19 -5.59 7.46 1.89
C SER A 19 -5.76 8.73 1.05
N PRO A 20 -6.89 9.45 1.16
CA PRO A 20 -7.10 10.68 0.40
C PRO A 20 -6.00 11.69 0.72
N GLU A 21 -5.20 12.05 -0.29
CA GLU A 21 -4.25 13.15 -0.18
C GLU A 21 -5.00 14.47 -0.37
N ILE A 22 -4.88 15.37 0.61
CA ILE A 22 -5.51 16.69 0.60
C ILE A 22 -4.48 17.74 0.22
N ARG A 23 -4.85 18.65 -0.68
CA ARG A 23 -4.10 19.86 -1.04
C ARG A 23 -4.88 21.10 -0.62
N PHE A 24 -4.17 22.03 0.00
CA PHE A 24 -4.71 23.35 0.34
C PHE A 24 -4.35 24.32 -0.78
N HIS A 25 -5.36 25.04 -1.28
CA HIS A 25 -5.14 26.21 -2.12
C HIS A 25 -4.99 27.42 -1.20
N ILE A 26 -3.85 28.09 -1.31
CA ILE A 26 -3.47 29.22 -0.44
C ILE A 26 -3.54 30.49 -1.27
N ASP A 27 -4.12 31.54 -0.69
CA ASP A 27 -4.13 32.87 -1.28
C ASP A 27 -2.70 33.40 -1.43
N SER A 28 -2.35 33.85 -2.63
CA SER A 28 -0.99 34.31 -2.92
C SER A 28 -0.63 35.63 -2.22
N GLU A 29 -1.61 36.43 -1.80
CA GLU A 29 -1.39 37.71 -1.14
C GLU A 29 -1.48 37.56 0.38
N THR A 30 -2.57 37.00 0.90
CA THR A 30 -2.81 36.89 2.35
C THR A 30 -2.14 35.68 3.00
N HIS A 31 -1.75 34.68 2.20
CA HIS A 31 -1.23 33.39 2.66
C HIS A 31 -2.23 32.57 3.49
N ASP A 32 -3.52 32.91 3.42
CA ASP A 32 -4.59 32.16 4.07
C ASP A 32 -5.07 31.00 3.18
N PRO A 33 -5.51 29.86 3.75
CA PRO A 33 -6.11 28.78 2.99
C PRO A 33 -7.50 29.18 2.48
N ILE A 34 -7.69 29.15 1.16
CA ILE A 34 -8.96 29.49 0.50
C ILE A 34 -9.81 28.24 0.29
N ASP A 35 -9.18 27.14 -0.13
CA ASP A 35 -9.89 25.93 -0.54
C ASP A 35 -9.11 24.65 -0.24
N VAL A 36 -9.83 23.53 -0.20
CA VAL A 36 -9.33 22.20 0.11
C VAL A 36 -9.75 21.25 -1.00
N GLU A 37 -8.77 20.74 -1.75
CA GLU A 37 -9.00 19.82 -2.86
C GLU A 37 -8.40 18.45 -2.56
N THR A 38 -9.13 17.37 -2.89
CA THR A 38 -8.58 16.03 -2.91
C THR A 38 -7.76 15.81 -4.18
N LYS A 39 -6.50 15.41 -4.03
CA LYS A 39 -5.61 15.14 -5.17
C LYS A 39 -6.15 13.98 -6.01
N GLU A 40 -6.43 14.25 -7.28
CA GLU A 40 -6.83 13.25 -8.26
C GLU A 40 -5.62 12.41 -8.71
N LEU A 41 -5.78 11.08 -8.73
CA LEU A 41 -4.79 10.15 -9.27
C LEU A 41 -5.00 9.99 -10.77
N ARG A 42 -3.97 10.31 -11.57
CA ARG A 42 -3.99 10.11 -13.03
C ARG A 42 -3.28 8.82 -13.41
N GLU A 43 -3.58 8.28 -14.58
CA GLU A 43 -2.92 7.07 -15.11
C GLU A 43 -1.39 7.19 -15.16
N THR A 44 -0.88 8.40 -15.45
CA THR A 44 0.56 8.67 -15.44
C THR A 44 1.18 8.53 -14.05
N ASN A 45 0.44 8.86 -12.97
CA ASN A 45 0.91 8.64 -11.60
C ASN A 45 1.06 7.16 -11.32
N SER A 46 0.04 6.37 -11.69
CA SER A 46 0.06 4.91 -11.55
C SER A 46 1.21 4.27 -12.34
N MET A 47 1.44 4.71 -13.58
CA MET A 47 2.58 4.23 -14.39
C MET A 47 3.93 4.48 -13.69
N VAL A 48 4.16 5.70 -13.19
CA VAL A 48 5.42 6.04 -12.50
C VAL A 48 5.58 5.21 -11.24
N GLU A 49 4.52 5.02 -10.47
CA GLU A 49 4.51 4.21 -9.25
C GLU A 49 4.92 2.76 -9.53
N GLU A 50 4.35 2.13 -10.56
CA GLU A 50 4.69 0.75 -10.97
C GLU A 50 6.17 0.60 -11.35
N PHE A 51 6.72 1.54 -12.13
CA PHE A 51 8.14 1.52 -12.47
C PHE A 51 9.03 1.75 -11.24
N MET A 52 8.63 2.62 -10.33
CA MET A 52 9.36 2.84 -9.08
C MET A 52 9.37 1.57 -8.21
N LEU A 53 8.24 0.86 -8.09
CA LEU A 53 8.15 -0.40 -7.38
C LEU A 53 9.05 -1.48 -8.00
N LEU A 54 9.03 -1.62 -9.32
CA LEU A 54 9.87 -2.58 -10.03
C LEU A 54 11.37 -2.28 -9.82
N ALA A 55 11.77 -1.01 -9.91
CA ALA A 55 13.14 -0.58 -9.66
C ALA A 55 13.58 -0.91 -8.22
N ASN A 56 12.75 -0.54 -7.24
CA ASN A 56 12.98 -0.80 -5.82
C ASN A 56 13.15 -2.30 -5.52
N ILE A 57 12.29 -3.16 -6.06
CA ILE A 57 12.36 -4.62 -5.86
C ILE A 57 13.60 -5.21 -6.54
N SER A 58 13.91 -4.76 -7.75
CA SER A 58 15.09 -5.23 -8.49
C SER A 58 16.38 -4.88 -7.75
N VAL A 59 16.47 -3.66 -7.21
CA VAL A 59 17.60 -3.22 -6.39
C VAL A 59 17.65 -4.02 -5.09
N ALA A 60 16.53 -4.23 -4.39
CA ALA A 60 16.48 -5.03 -3.17
C ALA A 60 17.09 -6.43 -3.36
N LYS A 61 16.68 -7.13 -4.44
CA LYS A 61 17.26 -8.44 -4.82
C LYS A 61 18.75 -8.34 -5.10
N LYS A 62 19.17 -7.30 -5.84
CA LYS A 62 20.58 -7.12 -6.22
C LYS A 62 21.46 -6.88 -5.00
N ILE A 63 21.07 -5.98 -4.09
CA ILE A 63 21.89 -5.66 -2.91
C ILE A 63 21.94 -6.82 -1.93
N LEU A 64 20.83 -7.56 -1.73
CA LEU A 64 20.83 -8.74 -0.87
C LEU A 64 21.74 -9.83 -1.42
N SER A 65 21.71 -10.07 -2.74
CA SER A 65 22.60 -11.06 -3.37
C SER A 65 24.09 -10.74 -3.22
N HIS A 66 24.44 -9.45 -3.11
CA HIS A 66 25.83 -9.01 -3.02
C HIS A 66 26.30 -8.84 -1.57
N TYR A 67 25.40 -8.43 -0.68
CA TYR A 67 25.65 -8.20 0.74
C TYR A 67 24.57 -8.86 1.60
N PRO A 68 24.59 -10.20 1.76
CA PRO A 68 23.52 -10.96 2.42
C PRO A 68 23.24 -10.52 3.86
N GLU A 69 24.27 -10.06 4.59
CA GLU A 69 24.15 -9.65 6.00
C GLU A 69 24.08 -8.13 6.21
N TYR A 70 24.31 -7.33 5.15
CA TYR A 70 24.48 -5.87 5.27
C TYR A 70 23.56 -5.05 4.35
N ALA A 71 22.59 -5.68 3.69
CA ALA A 71 21.66 -4.99 2.82
C ALA A 71 20.64 -4.19 3.63
N VAL A 72 20.47 -2.90 3.28
CA VAL A 72 19.39 -2.06 3.84
C VAL A 72 18.10 -2.36 3.09
N LEU A 73 17.14 -2.90 3.80
CA LEU A 73 15.85 -3.33 3.29
C LEU A 73 14.72 -2.62 4.05
N ARG A 74 13.52 -2.68 3.47
CA ARG A 74 12.30 -2.16 4.09
C ARG A 74 11.23 -3.22 4.05
N ARG A 75 10.66 -3.53 5.21
CA ARG A 75 9.60 -4.52 5.35
C ARG A 75 8.32 -3.89 5.87
N HIS A 76 7.23 -4.61 5.69
CA HIS A 76 5.95 -4.31 6.30
C HIS A 76 5.44 -5.62 6.91
N PRO A 77 5.62 -5.82 8.23
CA PRO A 77 5.20 -7.06 8.87
C PRO A 77 3.69 -7.26 8.78
N SER A 78 3.27 -8.52 8.76
CA SER A 78 1.85 -8.90 8.75
C SER A 78 1.16 -8.39 10.03
N PRO A 79 0.03 -7.68 9.93
CA PRO A 79 -0.71 -7.26 11.11
C PRO A 79 -1.28 -8.47 11.86
N PRO A 80 -1.35 -8.43 13.20
CA PRO A 80 -1.99 -9.48 13.96
C PRO A 80 -3.50 -9.55 13.63
N PRO A 81 -4.12 -10.74 13.56
CA PRO A 81 -5.53 -10.87 13.19
C PRO A 81 -6.49 -10.00 14.01
N SER A 82 -6.19 -9.80 15.30
CA SER A 82 -6.99 -8.96 16.20
C SER A 82 -7.10 -7.50 15.76
N ASN A 83 -6.16 -6.99 14.97
CA ASN A 83 -6.25 -5.63 14.42
C ASN A 83 -7.43 -5.48 13.44
N PHE A 84 -7.87 -6.58 12.82
CA PHE A 84 -8.95 -6.59 11.87
C PHE A 84 -10.33 -6.86 12.50
N ASP A 85 -10.41 -7.27 13.77
CA ASP A 85 -11.69 -7.60 14.43
C ASP A 85 -12.74 -6.48 14.29
N PRO A 86 -12.40 -5.18 14.50
CA PRO A 86 -13.36 -4.11 14.33
C PRO A 86 -13.83 -3.95 12.87
N LEU A 87 -12.91 -4.11 11.91
CA LEU A 87 -13.19 -4.02 10.48
C LEU A 87 -14.13 -5.16 10.05
N VAL A 88 -13.80 -6.40 10.41
CA VAL A 88 -14.59 -7.59 10.09
C VAL A 88 -15.98 -7.49 10.69
N LYS A 89 -16.09 -7.02 11.94
CA LYS A 89 -17.39 -6.80 12.59
C LYS A 89 -18.22 -5.73 11.88
N ALA A 90 -17.59 -4.62 11.47
CA ALA A 90 -18.25 -3.55 10.74
C ALA A 90 -18.74 -4.03 9.36
N ALA A 91 -17.90 -4.74 8.60
CA ALA A 91 -18.27 -5.29 7.30
C ALA A 91 -19.42 -6.31 7.40
N LYS A 92 -19.36 -7.22 8.38
CA LYS A 92 -20.43 -8.20 8.64
C LYS A 92 -21.78 -7.55 8.95
N SER A 93 -21.81 -6.38 9.60
CA SER A 93 -23.05 -5.63 9.85
C SER A 93 -23.76 -5.16 8.57
N LYS A 94 -23.04 -5.16 7.44
CA LYS A 94 -23.53 -4.83 6.10
C LYS A 94 -23.59 -6.05 5.18
N ASN A 95 -23.54 -7.26 5.73
CA ASN A 95 -23.48 -8.53 4.99
C ASN A 95 -22.32 -8.63 4.00
N VAL A 96 -21.21 -7.94 4.31
CA VAL A 96 -19.96 -8.01 3.53
C VAL A 96 -18.96 -8.86 4.27
N ASP A 97 -18.37 -9.83 3.58
CA ASP A 97 -17.35 -10.70 4.12
C ASP A 97 -15.95 -10.21 3.73
N VAL A 98 -15.09 -10.00 4.72
CA VAL A 98 -13.71 -9.50 4.54
C VAL A 98 -12.76 -10.57 5.05
N GLN A 99 -11.91 -11.05 4.13
CA GLN A 99 -10.97 -12.14 4.35
C GLN A 99 -9.62 -11.55 4.75
N VAL A 100 -9.04 -11.96 5.89
CA VAL A 100 -7.88 -11.27 6.52
C VAL A 100 -6.67 -12.17 6.74
N GLU A 101 -6.69 -13.36 6.15
CA GLU A 101 -5.68 -14.42 6.34
C GLU A 101 -4.37 -14.05 5.65
N THR A 102 -4.45 -13.38 4.50
CA THR A 102 -3.30 -12.98 3.69
C THR A 102 -3.55 -11.62 3.04
N ALA A 103 -2.48 -10.90 2.68
CA ALA A 103 -2.60 -9.65 1.92
C ALA A 103 -3.41 -9.84 0.62
N LYS A 104 -3.26 -11.00 -0.03
CA LYS A 104 -3.99 -11.36 -1.24
C LYS A 104 -5.49 -11.56 -0.99
N SER A 105 -5.87 -12.37 0.01
CA SER A 105 -7.29 -12.61 0.33
C SER A 105 -7.98 -11.32 0.79
N LEU A 106 -7.25 -10.47 1.50
CA LEU A 106 -7.71 -9.13 1.87
C LEU A 106 -7.92 -8.23 0.66
N ALA A 107 -6.96 -8.15 -0.27
CA ALA A 107 -7.10 -7.36 -1.49
C ALA A 107 -8.31 -7.79 -2.32
N VAL A 108 -8.48 -9.11 -2.52
CA VAL A 108 -9.58 -9.67 -3.31
C VAL A 108 -10.95 -9.43 -2.65
N SER A 109 -11.07 -9.67 -1.35
CA SER A 109 -12.34 -9.45 -0.63
C SER A 109 -12.70 -7.96 -0.57
N LEU A 110 -11.72 -7.06 -0.40
CA LEU A 110 -11.96 -5.62 -0.49
C LEU A 110 -12.37 -5.17 -1.88
N GLU A 111 -11.86 -5.76 -2.96
CA GLU A 111 -12.30 -5.43 -4.32
C GLU A 111 -13.78 -5.78 -4.54
N GLN A 112 -14.21 -6.91 -3.99
CA GLN A 112 -15.58 -7.40 -4.10
C GLN A 112 -16.56 -6.70 -3.16
N ALA A 113 -16.07 -6.01 -2.13
CA ALA A 113 -16.86 -5.33 -1.11
C ALA A 113 -17.50 -4.03 -1.63
N SER A 114 -18.56 -4.16 -2.42
CA SER A 114 -19.34 -3.04 -2.95
C SER A 114 -20.82 -3.16 -2.58
N LEU A 115 -21.45 -2.02 -2.33
CA LEU A 115 -22.89 -1.90 -2.07
C LEU A 115 -23.47 -0.90 -3.08
N PRO A 116 -24.37 -1.31 -4.01
CA PRO A 116 -24.92 -0.42 -5.02
C PRO A 116 -25.61 0.82 -4.44
N GLU A 117 -26.27 0.67 -3.30
CA GLU A 117 -26.93 1.76 -2.57
C GLU A 117 -25.95 2.72 -1.88
N PHE A 118 -24.69 2.32 -1.69
CA PHE A 118 -23.67 3.14 -1.05
C PHE A 118 -22.32 3.02 -1.78
N PRO A 119 -22.13 3.73 -2.92
CA PRO A 119 -20.92 3.64 -3.73
C PRO A 119 -19.62 3.97 -2.99
N TYR A 120 -19.69 4.79 -1.94
CA TYR A 120 -18.55 5.16 -1.10
C TYR A 120 -18.14 4.07 -0.08
N PHE A 121 -18.94 3.00 0.06
CA PHE A 121 -18.70 1.92 1.01
C PHE A 121 -17.31 1.29 0.87
N ASN A 122 -16.91 1.02 -0.37
CA ASN A 122 -15.63 0.40 -0.67
C ASN A 122 -14.46 1.28 -0.20
N THR A 123 -14.52 2.56 -0.53
CA THR A 123 -13.54 3.57 -0.10
C THR A 123 -13.46 3.65 1.41
N LEU A 124 -14.60 3.65 2.11
CA LEU A 124 -14.65 3.66 3.57
C LEU A 124 -13.97 2.42 4.17
N LEU A 125 -14.26 1.22 3.64
CA LEU A 125 -13.61 -0.02 4.08
C LEU A 125 -12.10 0.03 3.86
N ARG A 126 -11.63 0.55 2.73
CA ARG A 126 -10.19 0.71 2.46
C ARG A 126 -9.53 1.69 3.43
N ILE A 127 -10.18 2.81 3.76
CA ILE A 127 -9.70 3.77 4.78
C ILE A 127 -9.58 3.11 6.16
N LEU A 128 -10.60 2.33 6.55
CA LEU A 128 -10.58 1.61 7.83
C LEU A 128 -9.48 0.54 7.84
N THR A 129 -9.30 -0.17 6.74
CA THR A 129 -8.26 -1.19 6.58
C THR A 129 -6.86 -0.60 6.77
N THR A 130 -6.59 0.61 6.29
CA THR A 130 -5.32 1.32 6.53
C THR A 130 -4.99 1.43 8.02
N ARG A 131 -6.00 1.60 8.88
CA ARG A 131 -5.81 1.70 10.33
C ARG A 131 -5.52 0.36 11.01
N CYS A 132 -5.77 -0.76 10.34
CA CYS A 132 -5.45 -2.09 10.84
C CYS A 132 -3.99 -2.47 10.58
N MET A 133 -3.33 -1.80 9.64
CA MET A 133 -1.96 -2.10 9.21
C MET A 133 -0.93 -1.72 10.28
N LEU A 134 0.21 -2.42 10.27
CA LEU A 134 1.38 -2.03 11.06
C LEU A 134 2.18 -0.95 10.34
N GLN A 135 3.09 -0.31 11.07
CA GLN A 135 4.07 0.58 10.44
C GLN A 135 5.10 -0.23 9.66
N ALA A 136 5.36 0.17 8.41
CA ALA A 136 6.51 -0.34 7.65
C ALA A 136 7.82 0.20 8.22
N VAL A 137 8.84 -0.65 8.33
CA VAL A 137 10.11 -0.32 8.98
C VAL A 137 11.31 -0.69 8.11
N TYR A 138 12.38 0.08 8.25
CA TYR A 138 13.69 -0.27 7.69
C TYR A 138 14.40 -1.28 8.60
N PHE A 139 15.23 -2.12 8.02
CA PHE A 139 16.05 -3.07 8.73
C PHE A 139 17.29 -3.44 7.92
N CYS A 140 18.29 -4.00 8.60
CA CYS A 140 19.46 -4.59 7.96
C CYS A 140 19.25 -6.09 7.80
N SER A 141 19.58 -6.67 6.64
CA SER A 141 19.33 -8.08 6.35
C SER A 141 19.94 -9.03 7.40
N GLY A 142 21.13 -8.75 7.94
CA GLY A 142 21.75 -9.58 8.99
C GLY A 142 21.04 -9.58 10.35
N THR A 143 20.01 -8.76 10.56
CA THR A 143 19.31 -8.62 11.86
C THR A 143 18.05 -9.47 11.99
N LEU A 144 17.52 -10.01 10.88
CA LEU A 144 16.26 -10.76 10.84
C LEU A 144 16.42 -11.99 9.93
N PRO A 145 15.66 -13.06 10.16
CA PRO A 145 15.59 -14.17 9.21
C PRO A 145 14.89 -13.73 7.90
N GLU A 146 15.21 -14.37 6.79
CA GLU A 146 14.67 -14.04 5.45
C GLU A 146 13.13 -14.13 5.38
N GLU A 147 12.55 -15.03 6.16
CA GLU A 147 11.09 -15.19 6.32
C GLU A 147 10.39 -13.89 6.77
N GLU A 148 11.11 -13.01 7.47
CA GLU A 148 10.59 -11.73 7.97
C GLU A 148 10.79 -10.56 6.99
N TYR A 149 11.40 -10.77 5.81
CA TYR A 149 11.66 -9.70 4.85
C TYR A 149 10.42 -9.24 4.08
N LEU A 150 9.35 -10.04 4.14
CA LEU A 150 8.08 -9.82 3.46
C LEU A 150 7.58 -8.38 3.65
N HIS A 151 7.11 -7.80 2.55
CA HIS A 151 6.38 -6.54 2.57
C HIS A 151 4.88 -6.79 2.37
N TYR A 152 4.15 -6.94 3.48
CA TYR A 152 2.71 -7.29 3.49
C TYR A 152 1.87 -6.42 2.56
N GLY A 153 1.96 -5.10 2.68
CA GLY A 153 1.16 -4.17 1.87
C GLY A 153 1.43 -4.23 0.35
N LEU A 154 2.63 -4.65 -0.05
CA LEU A 154 3.03 -4.74 -1.47
C LEU A 154 2.99 -6.18 -1.99
N ALA A 155 2.66 -7.15 -1.13
CA ALA A 155 2.69 -8.58 -1.43
C ALA A 155 3.98 -9.04 -2.15
N THR A 156 5.14 -8.51 -1.74
CA THR A 156 6.47 -8.88 -2.28
C THR A 156 7.35 -9.49 -1.20
N PRO A 157 8.13 -10.55 -1.50
CA PRO A 157 9.01 -11.19 -0.52
C PRO A 157 10.17 -10.29 -0.06
N ILE A 158 10.54 -9.28 -0.85
CA ILE A 158 11.64 -8.37 -0.53
C ILE A 158 11.39 -6.99 -1.13
N TYR A 159 11.80 -5.95 -0.42
CA TYR A 159 11.64 -4.56 -0.84
C TYR A 159 12.71 -3.65 -0.21
N THR A 160 13.02 -2.54 -0.90
CA THR A 160 13.83 -1.43 -0.36
C THR A 160 13.41 -0.14 -1.03
N HIS A 161 13.88 1.01 -0.53
CA HIS A 161 13.73 2.28 -1.22
C HIS A 161 15.03 2.65 -1.95
N PHE A 162 14.91 2.98 -3.23
CA PHE A 162 16.03 3.38 -4.08
C PHE A 162 15.74 4.64 -4.91
N THR A 163 14.49 4.84 -5.31
CA THR A 163 14.09 5.82 -6.34
C THR A 163 14.00 7.28 -5.88
N SER A 164 14.39 7.61 -4.65
CA SER A 164 14.34 8.99 -4.12
C SER A 164 15.53 9.29 -3.19
N PRO A 165 16.78 9.27 -3.67
CA PRO A 165 17.94 9.54 -2.80
C PRO A 165 18.02 10.99 -2.29
N ILE A 166 17.29 11.92 -2.93
CA ILE A 166 17.23 13.34 -2.50
C ILE A 166 16.37 13.50 -1.23
N ARG A 167 15.36 12.65 -1.02
CA ARG A 167 14.38 12.77 0.06
C ARG A 167 13.84 11.42 0.53
#